data_AF-A0A9P7DNY6-F1
#
_entry.id   AF-A0A9P7DNY6-F1
#
_cell.length_a   1.000
_cell.length_b   1.000
_cell.length_c   1.000
_cell.angle_alpha   90.00
_cell.angle_beta   90.00
_cell.angle_gamma   90.00
#
_symmetry.space_group_name_H-M   'P 1'
#
loop_
_entity.id
_entity.type
_entity.pdbx_description
1 polymer ?
#
loop_
_entity_poly.entity_id
_entity_poly.type
_entity_poly.pdbx_seq_one_letter_code
_entity_poly.pdbx_strand_id
1 'polypeptide(L)'
;LGAGEFKTAHPGWLSLTPLAKSRLGLTPGQNVAVKRPFHKVFPSASSLMYKIGRFSSINEIAKLGKEANILYWAHSLLQLTYTFINHCIASSDKPPPFNIPHVHFIDAGLAISYSQCDSKPTKEGSKTGSTCAGYLVEELIEGGPDIFLKVIHNMDSNPLLNQ
;
A
#
# COMPACT_ATOMS: atom_id res chain seq x y z
N LEU A 1 -4.54 -12.73 -3.10
CA LEU A 1 -3.38 -11.91 -3.54
C LEU A 1 -2.07 -12.62 -3.22
N GLY A 2 -1.84 -13.06 -1.99
CA GLY A 2 -0.76 -14.00 -1.67
C GLY A 2 0.41 -13.36 -0.94
N ALA A 3 1.59 -13.99 -0.99
CA ALA A 3 2.81 -13.47 -0.38
C ALA A 3 3.77 -12.98 -1.46
N GLY A 4 4.21 -11.73 -1.35
CA GLY A 4 5.36 -11.23 -2.09
C GLY A 4 6.66 -11.52 -1.34
N GLU A 5 7.72 -10.82 -1.71
CA GLU A 5 9.04 -11.00 -1.08
C GLU A 5 9.07 -10.56 0.39
N PHE A 6 8.36 -9.47 0.72
CA PHE A 6 8.43 -8.81 2.04
C PHE A 6 7.08 -8.63 2.73
N LYS A 7 5.96 -8.86 2.03
CA LYS A 7 4.60 -8.62 2.54
C LYS A 7 3.64 -9.72 2.13
N THR A 8 2.69 -10.02 3.00
CA THR A 8 1.48 -10.74 2.62
C THR A 8 0.41 -9.75 2.20
N ALA A 9 -0.44 -10.14 1.26
CA ALA A 9 -1.56 -9.36 0.75
C ALA A 9 -2.83 -10.21 0.81
N HIS A 10 -3.89 -9.64 1.37
CA HIS A 10 -5.18 -10.27 1.58
C HIS A 10 -6.29 -9.35 1.07
N PRO A 11 -7.37 -9.88 0.48
CA PRO A 11 -8.55 -9.06 0.21
C PRO A 11 -9.19 -8.63 1.54
N GLY A 12 -9.80 -7.46 1.55
CA GLY A 12 -10.60 -6.94 2.66
C GLY A 12 -11.56 -5.88 2.15
N TRP A 13 -12.27 -5.23 3.07
CA TRP A 13 -13.15 -4.11 2.76
C TRP A 13 -13.07 -3.04 3.85
N LEU A 14 -13.41 -1.81 3.49
CA LEU A 14 -13.46 -0.68 4.41
C LEU A 14 -14.89 -0.44 4.92
N SER A 15 -15.02 -0.30 6.24
CA SER A 15 -16.26 0.08 6.92
C SER A 15 -16.04 1.41 7.68
N LEU A 16 -15.70 2.47 6.95
CA LEU A 16 -15.44 3.78 7.56
C LEU A 16 -16.76 4.49 7.93
N THR A 17 -16.79 5.08 9.13
CA THR A 17 -17.86 5.95 9.59
C THR A 17 -17.25 7.14 10.34
N PRO A 18 -17.36 8.38 9.81
CA PRO A 18 -17.94 8.74 8.52
C PRO A 18 -17.09 8.21 7.35
N LEU A 19 -17.67 8.19 6.14
CA LEU A 19 -16.94 7.90 4.92
C LEU A 19 -15.83 8.94 4.69
N ALA A 20 -14.78 8.53 3.98
CA ALA A 20 -13.72 9.44 3.58
C ALA A 20 -14.27 10.49 2.59
N LYS A 21 -13.73 11.71 2.65
CA LYS A 21 -14.14 12.79 1.74
C LYS A 21 -13.58 12.62 0.32
N SER A 22 -12.54 11.82 0.16
CA SER A 22 -11.89 11.51 -1.12
C SER A 22 -11.06 10.23 -0.97
N ARG A 23 -10.71 9.61 -2.12
CA ARG A 23 -9.82 8.45 -2.20
C ARG A 23 -10.38 7.19 -1.52
N LEU A 24 -9.50 6.44 -0.87
CA LEU A 24 -9.81 5.21 -0.16
C LEU A 24 -10.88 5.43 0.94
N GLY A 25 -11.95 4.64 0.88
CA GLY A 25 -13.06 4.69 1.82
C GLY A 25 -14.17 5.70 1.47
N LEU A 26 -14.24 6.11 0.20
CA LEU A 26 -15.31 6.94 -0.37
C LEU A 26 -16.66 6.22 -0.39
N THR A 27 -16.65 4.89 -0.57
CA THR A 27 -17.86 4.07 -0.63
C THR A 27 -17.93 3.09 0.55
N PRO A 28 -19.14 2.83 1.09
CA PRO A 28 -19.30 1.80 2.11
C PRO A 28 -18.88 0.43 1.57
N GLY A 29 -18.08 -0.31 2.34
CA GLY A 29 -17.65 -1.65 1.94
C GLY A 29 -16.66 -1.67 0.78
N GLN A 30 -15.95 -0.57 0.49
CA GLN A 30 -14.97 -0.52 -0.59
C GLN A 30 -13.95 -1.66 -0.44
N ASN A 31 -13.83 -2.49 -1.47
CA ASN A 31 -12.86 -3.58 -1.53
C ASN A 31 -11.43 -3.03 -1.57
N VAL A 32 -10.54 -3.66 -0.79
CA VAL A 32 -9.16 -3.25 -0.63
C VAL A 32 -8.21 -4.43 -0.57
N ALA A 33 -6.95 -4.20 -0.93
CA ALA A 33 -5.84 -5.08 -0.65
C ALA A 33 -5.20 -4.69 0.69
N VAL A 34 -5.29 -5.57 1.68
CA VAL A 34 -4.68 -5.40 3.00
C VAL A 34 -3.31 -6.08 3.00
N LYS A 35 -2.25 -5.28 3.10
CA LYS A 35 -0.86 -5.73 3.10
C LYS A 35 -0.23 -5.63 4.48
N ARG A 36 0.53 -6.66 4.85
CA ARG A 36 1.27 -6.71 6.12
C ARG A 36 2.70 -7.19 5.91
N PRO A 37 3.72 -6.49 6.42
CA PRO A 37 5.10 -6.92 6.27
C PRO A 37 5.36 -8.20 7.07
N PHE A 38 6.32 -8.97 6.61
CA PHE A 38 6.81 -10.15 7.30
C PHE A 38 8.33 -10.28 7.12
N HIS A 39 8.94 -11.14 7.94
CA HIS A 39 10.29 -11.61 7.71
C HIS A 39 10.29 -13.14 7.56
N LYS A 40 11.22 -13.66 6.77
CA LYS A 40 11.36 -15.10 6.55
C LYS A 40 12.09 -15.71 7.76
N VAL A 41 11.47 -16.68 8.41
CA VAL A 41 12.07 -17.45 9.51
C VAL A 41 12.44 -18.82 8.97
N PHE A 42 13.74 -19.10 8.91
CA PHE A 42 14.26 -20.37 8.40
C PHE A 42 14.53 -21.33 9.56
N PRO A 43 14.07 -22.60 9.49
CA PRO A 43 14.36 -23.60 10.51
C PRO A 43 15.86 -23.89 10.68
N SER A 44 16.61 -23.77 9.58
CA SER A 44 18.06 -23.92 9.52
C SER A 44 18.62 -23.06 8.38
N ALA A 45 19.91 -22.76 8.40
CA ALA A 45 20.56 -21.93 7.39
C ALA A 45 20.51 -22.52 5.96
N SER A 46 20.31 -23.83 5.82
CA SER A 46 20.23 -24.53 4.54
C SER A 46 18.79 -24.77 4.03
N SER A 47 17.77 -24.40 4.81
CA SER A 47 16.37 -24.66 4.43
C SER A 47 15.91 -23.73 3.32
N LEU A 48 15.39 -24.29 2.22
CA LEU A 48 14.71 -23.52 1.17
C LEU A 48 13.28 -23.12 1.60
N MET A 49 12.73 -23.80 2.61
CA MET A 49 11.42 -23.47 3.17
C MET A 49 11.57 -22.50 4.34
N TYR A 50 10.74 -21.45 4.33
CA TYR A 50 10.63 -20.50 5.44
C TYR A 50 9.22 -20.44 5.99
N LYS A 51 9.12 -20.04 7.25
CA LYS A 51 7.85 -19.62 7.87
C LYS A 51 7.77 -18.10 7.89
N ILE A 52 6.54 -17.58 7.85
CA ILE A 52 6.30 -16.14 7.96
C ILE A 52 6.38 -15.74 9.43
N GLY A 53 7.39 -14.94 9.79
CA GLY A 53 7.52 -14.27 11.07
C GLY A 53 6.88 -12.88 11.05
N ARG A 54 6.33 -12.45 12.18
CA ARG A 54 5.71 -11.12 12.34
C ARG A 54 6.64 -10.19 13.11
N PHE A 55 6.68 -8.93 12.68
CA PHE A 55 7.38 -7.88 13.41
C PHE A 55 6.59 -7.50 14.69
N SER A 56 7.28 -6.92 15.67
CA SER A 56 6.59 -6.19 16.73
C SER A 56 5.78 -5.04 16.15
N SER A 57 4.69 -4.62 16.82
CA SER A 57 3.80 -3.57 16.34
C SER A 57 4.54 -2.26 16.02
N ILE A 58 5.48 -1.86 16.87
CA ILE A 58 6.32 -0.66 16.65
C ILE A 58 7.14 -0.77 15.36
N ASN A 59 7.81 -1.90 15.15
CA ASN A 59 8.64 -2.11 13.95
C ASN A 59 7.79 -2.25 12.69
N GLU A 60 6.63 -2.87 12.81
CA GLU A 60 5.65 -3.02 11.72
C GLU A 60 5.14 -1.64 11.27
N ILE A 61 4.69 -0.80 12.20
CA ILE A 61 4.21 0.56 11.91
C ILE A 61 5.33 1.42 11.34
N ALA A 62 6.54 1.35 11.88
CA ALA A 62 7.68 2.12 11.37
C ALA A 62 8.03 1.75 9.91
N LYS A 63 7.99 0.45 9.57
CA LYS A 63 8.20 -0.03 8.19
C LYS A 63 7.09 0.44 7.26
N LEU A 64 5.84 0.27 7.68
CA LEU A 64 4.68 0.67 6.88
C LEU A 64 4.60 2.19 6.68
N GLY A 65 4.97 2.98 7.69
CA GLY A 65 5.03 4.44 7.58
C GLY A 65 6.04 4.89 6.52
N LYS A 66 7.20 4.23 6.42
CA LYS A 66 8.16 4.49 5.33
C LYS A 66 7.56 4.20 3.96
N GLU A 67 6.83 3.10 3.82
CA GLU A 67 6.20 2.74 2.55
C GLU A 67 5.06 3.68 2.16
N ALA A 68 4.22 4.06 3.12
CA ALA A 68 3.19 5.07 2.91
C ALA A 68 3.80 6.42 2.47
N ASN A 69 4.91 6.83 3.07
CA ASN A 69 5.63 8.03 2.65
C ASN A 69 6.19 7.89 1.23
N ILE A 70 6.76 6.74 0.86
CA ILE A 70 7.25 6.51 -0.52
C ILE A 70 6.09 6.63 -1.52
N LEU A 71 4.93 6.02 -1.23
CA LEU A 71 3.75 6.13 -2.09
C LEU A 71 3.26 7.58 -2.20
N TYR A 72 3.24 8.32 -1.09
CA TYR A 72 2.89 9.74 -1.08
C TYR A 72 3.82 10.58 -1.96
N TRP A 73 5.14 10.36 -1.86
CA TRP A 73 6.11 11.05 -2.71
C TRP A 73 5.96 10.66 -4.19
N ALA A 74 5.74 9.38 -4.48
CA ALA A 74 5.54 8.90 -5.84
C ALA A 74 4.30 9.54 -6.49
N HIS A 75 3.18 9.60 -5.75
CA HIS A 75 1.97 10.28 -6.19
C HIS A 75 2.20 11.78 -6.42
N SER A 76 2.92 12.44 -5.50
CA SER A 76 3.21 13.87 -5.63
C SER A 76 4.09 14.18 -6.84
N LEU A 77 5.10 13.36 -7.09
CA LEU A 77 5.98 13.50 -8.25
C LEU A 77 5.20 13.29 -9.56
N LEU A 78 4.36 12.26 -9.63
CA LEU A 78 3.53 12.01 -10.81
C LEU A 78 2.56 13.16 -11.09
N GLN A 79 1.95 13.71 -10.04
CA GLN A 79 1.09 14.88 -10.16
C GLN A 79 1.87 16.09 -10.70
N LEU A 80 3.06 16.36 -10.17
CA LEU A 80 3.95 17.41 -10.68
C LEU A 80 4.27 17.19 -12.17
N THR A 81 4.58 15.96 -12.57
CA THR A 81 4.85 15.60 -13.96
C THR A 81 3.66 15.91 -14.88
N TYR A 82 2.43 15.51 -14.51
CA TYR A 82 1.27 15.83 -15.34
C TYR A 82 0.92 17.33 -15.34
N THR A 83 1.11 18.03 -14.21
CA THR A 83 0.97 19.49 -14.19
C THR A 83 1.93 20.16 -15.18
N PHE A 84 3.18 19.71 -15.23
CA PHE A 84 4.16 20.19 -16.19
C PHE A 84 3.77 19.86 -17.64
N ILE A 85 3.43 18.60 -17.93
CA ILE A 85 2.99 18.16 -19.27
C ILE A 85 1.80 18.99 -19.75
N ASN A 86 0.78 19.15 -18.90
CA ASN A 86 -0.43 19.91 -19.25
C ASN A 86 -0.13 21.39 -19.50
N HIS A 87 0.80 21.98 -18.74
CA HIS A 87 1.27 23.33 -18.99
C HIS A 87 1.94 23.44 -20.37
N CYS A 88 2.86 22.53 -20.71
CA CYS A 88 3.51 22.52 -22.02
C CYS A 88 2.53 22.33 -23.19
N ILE A 89 1.53 21.47 -23.04
CA ILE A 89 0.48 21.26 -24.05
C ILE A 89 -0.34 22.54 -24.23
N ALA A 90 -0.75 23.19 -23.13
CA ALA A 90 -1.54 24.42 -23.17
C ALA A 90 -0.78 25.61 -23.79
N SER A 91 0.55 25.62 -23.67
CA SER A 91 1.43 26.65 -24.26
C SER A 91 1.88 26.36 -25.70
N SER A 92 1.50 25.22 -26.27
CA SER A 92 1.88 24.82 -27.63
C SER A 92 0.82 25.20 -28.66
N ASP A 93 1.23 25.72 -29.81
CA ASP A 93 0.33 26.01 -30.94
C ASP A 93 -0.24 24.74 -31.60
N LYS A 94 0.39 23.58 -31.35
CA LYS A 94 -0.01 22.30 -31.93
C LYS A 94 -0.16 21.22 -30.84
N PRO A 95 -1.16 20.33 -30.95
CA PRO A 95 -1.28 19.20 -30.04
C PRO A 95 -0.11 18.22 -30.20
N PRO A 96 0.19 17.40 -29.17
CA PRO A 96 1.23 16.38 -29.27
C PRO A 96 0.87 15.37 -30.38
N PRO A 97 1.87 14.87 -31.15
CA PRO A 97 1.63 13.95 -32.26
C PRO A 97 1.29 12.51 -31.81
N PHE A 98 1.15 12.28 -30.50
CA PHE A 98 0.81 11.00 -29.90
C PHE A 98 -0.05 11.20 -28.66
N ASN A 99 -0.79 10.16 -28.29
CA ASN A 99 -1.56 10.16 -27.05
C ASN A 99 -0.63 10.00 -25.84
N ILE A 100 -0.79 10.85 -24.83
CA ILE A 100 -0.05 10.76 -23.58
C ILE A 100 -0.92 10.01 -22.57
N PRO A 101 -0.56 8.78 -22.18
CA PRO A 101 -1.36 8.01 -21.23
C PRO A 101 -1.41 8.72 -19.88
N HIS A 102 -2.58 8.71 -19.26
CA HIS A 102 -2.80 9.21 -17.90
C HIS A 102 -2.78 8.04 -16.91
N VAL A 103 -1.58 7.66 -16.48
CA VAL A 103 -1.38 6.71 -15.39
C VAL A 103 -1.56 7.38 -14.02
N HIS A 104 -1.93 6.61 -13.00
CA HIS A 104 -1.97 7.05 -11.61
C HIS A 104 -1.40 5.97 -10.68
N PHE A 105 -0.93 6.38 -9.50
CA PHE A 105 -0.72 5.45 -8.40
C PHE A 105 -2.07 5.17 -7.73
N ILE A 106 -2.35 3.91 -7.43
CA ILE A 106 -3.50 3.51 -6.62
C ILE A 106 -3.55 4.28 -5.30
N ASP A 107 -4.75 4.51 -4.79
CA ASP A 107 -4.91 5.08 -3.47
C ASP A 107 -4.50 4.06 -2.40
N ALA A 108 -3.82 4.57 -1.37
CA ALA A 108 -3.32 3.76 -0.27
C ALA A 108 -3.39 4.53 1.05
N GLY A 109 -3.49 3.78 2.16
CA GLY A 109 -3.54 4.32 3.51
C GLY A 109 -2.91 3.37 4.53
N LEU A 110 -2.55 3.93 5.69
CA LEU A 110 -2.07 3.15 6.82
C LEU A 110 -3.24 2.85 7.76
N ALA A 111 -3.50 1.57 8.04
CA ALA A 111 -4.45 1.14 9.04
C ALA A 111 -3.72 0.59 10.26
N ILE A 112 -4.13 1.06 11.45
CA ILE A 112 -3.57 0.61 12.73
C ILE A 112 -4.70 -0.05 13.53
N SER A 113 -4.49 -1.30 13.90
CA SER A 113 -5.42 -2.05 14.74
C SER A 113 -5.06 -1.90 16.21
N TYR A 114 -6.07 -1.69 17.04
CA TYR A 114 -5.94 -1.61 18.49
C TYR A 114 -6.70 -2.77 19.12
N SER A 115 -6.08 -3.46 20.07
CA SER A 115 -6.78 -4.41 20.94
C SER A 115 -7.12 -3.71 22.25
N GLN A 116 -8.35 -3.89 22.73
CA GLN A 116 -8.66 -3.56 24.13
C GLN A 116 -7.89 -4.52 25.04
N CYS A 117 -7.17 -3.98 26.03
CA CYS A 117 -6.72 -4.79 27.15
C CYS A 117 -7.94 -5.07 28.04
N ASP A 118 -8.38 -6.32 28.10
CA ASP A 118 -9.35 -6.81 29.09
C ASP A 118 -8.70 -6.92 30.49
N SER A 119 -7.90 -5.93 30.89
CA SER A 119 -7.45 -5.82 32.27
C SER A 119 -8.65 -5.39 33.12
N LYS A 120 -9.05 -6.24 34.06
CA LYS A 120 -10.05 -5.95 35.10
C LYS A 120 -9.86 -4.53 35.64
N PRO A 121 -10.94 -3.80 35.98
CA PRO A 121 -10.84 -2.41 36.42
C PRO A 121 -10.05 -2.35 37.74
N THR A 122 -8.76 -2.06 37.68
CA THR A 122 -8.01 -1.50 38.81
C THR A 122 -8.44 -0.05 38.98
N LYS A 123 -8.58 0.39 40.24
CA LYS A 123 -9.26 1.61 40.69
C LYS A 123 -8.66 2.95 40.20
N GLU A 124 -7.76 2.94 39.24
CA GLU A 124 -7.15 4.15 38.67
C GLU A 124 -7.29 4.11 37.14
N GLY A 125 -8.12 5.01 36.63
CA GLY A 125 -8.55 5.02 35.24
C GLY A 125 -7.42 5.31 34.27
N SER A 126 -6.96 4.29 33.56
CA SER A 126 -6.41 4.44 32.22
C SER A 126 -6.59 3.14 31.44
N LYS A 127 -7.65 3.07 30.63
CA LYS A 127 -7.81 2.01 29.62
C LYS A 127 -6.99 2.41 28.39
N THR A 128 -5.67 2.26 28.45
CA THR A 128 -4.84 2.47 27.25
C THR A 128 -4.98 1.23 26.35
N GLY A 129 -5.63 1.37 25.20
CA GLY A 129 -5.65 0.32 24.18
C GLY A 129 -4.24 0.07 23.65
N SER A 130 -3.85 -1.20 23.51
CA SER A 130 -2.54 -1.56 22.97
C SER A 130 -2.63 -1.73 21.45
N THR A 131 -1.67 -1.18 20.72
CA THR A 131 -1.60 -1.36 19.27
C THR A 131 -1.19 -2.78 18.92
N CYS A 132 -2.04 -3.49 18.19
CA CYS A 132 -1.89 -4.91 17.88
C CYS A 132 -1.09 -5.14 16.60
N ALA A 133 -1.43 -4.44 15.52
CA ALA A 133 -0.81 -4.61 14.20
C ALA A 133 -1.04 -3.40 13.29
N GLY A 134 -0.14 -3.21 12.33
CA GLY A 134 -0.24 -2.21 11.27
C GLY A 134 -0.45 -2.87 9.90
N TYR A 135 -1.17 -2.19 9.02
CA TYR A 135 -1.45 -2.65 7.67
C TYR A 135 -1.31 -1.50 6.68
N LEU A 136 -0.75 -1.78 5.51
CA LEU A 136 -0.92 -0.92 4.35
C LEU A 136 -2.19 -1.37 3.62
N VAL A 137 -3.14 -0.47 3.44
CA VAL A 137 -4.40 -0.74 2.76
C VAL A 137 -4.38 -0.01 1.43
N GLU A 138 -4.61 -0.74 0.35
CA GLU A 138 -4.54 -0.25 -1.01
C GLU A 138 -5.86 -0.52 -1.74
N GLU A 139 -6.16 0.25 -2.78
CA GLU A 139 -7.23 -0.10 -3.71
C GLU A 139 -7.01 -1.51 -4.28
N LEU A 140 -8.10 -2.28 -4.36
CA LEU A 140 -8.03 -3.59 -4.99
C LEU A 140 -8.13 -3.44 -6.50
N ILE A 141 -7.06 -3.81 -7.22
CA ILE A 141 -7.08 -3.88 -8.69
C ILE A 141 -7.85 -5.13 -9.12
N GLU A 142 -8.93 -4.93 -9.87
CA GLU A 142 -9.76 -6.00 -10.43
C GLU A 142 -9.08 -6.66 -11.62
N GLY A 143 -9.19 -8.00 -11.74
CA GLY A 143 -8.67 -8.77 -12.87
C GLY A 143 -7.61 -9.81 -12.53
N GLY A 144 -7.12 -9.86 -11.28
CA GLY A 144 -6.26 -10.93 -10.78
C GLY A 144 -4.76 -10.76 -11.11
N PRO A 145 -3.94 -11.82 -10.93
CA PRO A 145 -2.49 -11.75 -11.15
C PRO A 145 -2.10 -11.61 -12.63
N ASP A 146 -2.92 -12.15 -13.54
CA ASP A 146 -2.61 -12.22 -14.97
C ASP A 146 -2.66 -10.85 -15.67
N ILE A 147 -3.30 -9.86 -15.04
CA ILE A 147 -3.35 -8.48 -15.53
C ILE A 147 -2.25 -7.59 -14.94
N PHE A 148 -1.56 -8.05 -13.88
CA PHE A 148 -0.58 -7.23 -13.18
C PHE A 148 0.78 -7.37 -13.86
N LEU A 149 1.11 -6.40 -14.71
CA LEU A 149 2.37 -6.36 -15.44
C LEU A 149 3.41 -5.50 -14.71
N LYS A 150 4.57 -6.08 -14.39
CA LYS A 150 5.73 -5.32 -13.92
C LYS A 150 6.49 -4.76 -15.12
N VAL A 151 6.34 -3.46 -15.37
CA VAL A 151 6.95 -2.81 -16.55
C VAL A 151 8.43 -2.51 -16.35
N ILE A 152 8.89 -2.18 -15.13
CA ILE A 152 10.29 -1.80 -14.85
C ILE A 152 10.80 -2.59 -13.64
N HIS A 153 12.06 -3.04 -13.69
CA HIS A 153 12.71 -3.74 -12.58
C HIS A 153 13.46 -2.79 -11.64
N ASN A 154 13.53 -3.09 -10.35
CA ASN A 154 14.21 -2.22 -9.37
C ASN A 154 15.73 -2.12 -9.60
N MET A 155 16.30 -3.05 -10.37
CA MET A 155 17.74 -3.10 -10.69
C MET A 155 18.06 -2.64 -12.12
N ASP A 156 17.04 -2.40 -12.94
CA ASP A 156 17.22 -2.03 -14.34
C ASP A 156 16.08 -1.11 -14.79
N SER A 157 16.43 0.08 -15.28
CA SER A 157 15.47 1.05 -15.80
C SER A 157 14.96 0.72 -17.21
N ASN A 158 15.51 -0.32 -17.85
CA ASN A 158 14.97 -0.80 -19.13
C ASN A 158 13.61 -1.46 -18.93
N PRO A 159 12.60 -1.09 -19.75
CA PRO A 159 11.27 -1.63 -19.59
C PRO A 159 11.18 -3.08 -20.11
N LEU A 160 10.45 -3.92 -19.39
CA LEU A 160 10.21 -5.34 -19.70
C LEU A 160 9.08 -5.46 -20.75
N LEU A 161 9.29 -4.91 -21.95
CA LEU A 161 8.28 -4.83 -23.01
C LEU A 161 8.11 -6.12 -23.83
N ASN A 162 8.91 -7.16 -23.56
CA ASN A 162 9.00 -8.38 -24.37
C ASN A 162 8.72 -9.68 -23.58
N GLN A 163 7.82 -9.66 -22.58
CA GLN A 163 7.39 -10.87 -21.86
C GLN A 163 5.97 -11.28 -22.24
#